data_AF-A0A7J0GQI3-F1
#
_entry.id   AF-A0A7J0GQI3-F1
#
_cell.length_a   1.000
_cell.length_b   1.000
_cell.length_c   1.000
_cell.angle_alpha   90.00
_cell.angle_beta   90.00
_cell.angle_gamma   90.00
#
_symmetry.space_group_name_H-M   'P 1'
#
loop_
_entity.id
_entity.type
_entity.pdbx_description
1 polymer ?
#
loop_
_entity_poly.entity_id
_entity_poly.type
_entity_poly.pdbx_seq_one_letter_code
_entity_poly.pdbx_strand_id
1 'polypeptide(L)'
;MRYLNPRYVSRGISGQSAMIARCELKDSAAEDHCRPSSDRNSNSGLKIGSPVIVTEAPRMIKTAASIPCLRVNSGLVKPGDVGRIVSRKPMDVWAVRLTIGTYLIDGKYFKPLELDE
;
A
#
# COMPACT_ATOMS: atom_id res chain seq x y z
N MET A 1 22.02 -19.20 28.50
CA MET A 1 21.28 -19.19 27.22
C MET A 1 21.82 -18.08 26.33
N ARG A 2 22.36 -18.46 25.16
CA ARG A 2 22.72 -17.59 24.03
C ARG A 2 21.39 -16.99 23.49
N TYR A 3 21.28 -15.72 23.14
CA TYR A 3 21.88 -15.09 21.96
C TYR A 3 22.30 -13.62 22.20
N LEU A 4 23.52 -13.31 21.77
CA LEU A 4 23.96 -11.96 21.41
C LEU A 4 23.28 -11.51 20.12
N ASN A 5 22.93 -10.22 20.02
CA ASN A 5 23.49 -9.33 18.99
C ASN A 5 23.11 -7.85 19.26
N PRO A 6 24.06 -7.03 19.75
CA PRO A 6 24.00 -5.58 19.71
C PRO A 6 24.76 -5.02 18.49
N ARG A 7 24.39 -3.79 18.08
CA ARG A 7 25.01 -2.92 17.04
C ARG A 7 24.47 -3.15 15.63
N TYR A 8 24.03 -2.10 14.93
CA TYR A 8 24.96 -1.17 14.30
C TYR A 8 24.45 0.29 14.30
N VAL A 9 25.23 1.16 14.94
CA VAL A 9 25.38 2.58 14.56
C VAL A 9 26.41 2.60 13.43
N SER A 10 26.21 3.38 12.36
CA SER A 10 27.30 4.14 11.70
C SER A 10 26.77 5.07 10.62
N ARG A 11 27.20 6.31 10.77
CA ARG A 11 27.20 7.46 9.87
C ARG A 11 28.28 7.22 8.80
N GLY A 12 28.06 7.59 7.53
CA GLY A 12 29.09 7.45 6.49
C GLY A 12 28.68 8.03 5.15
N ILE A 13 29.01 9.30 4.94
CA ILE A 13 29.19 9.91 3.61
C ILE A 13 30.53 9.44 3.02
N SER A 14 30.63 9.45 1.69
CA SER A 14 31.83 9.31 0.84
C SER A 14 31.89 8.02 0.03
N GLY A 15 31.92 8.18 -1.30
CA GLY A 15 32.18 7.11 -2.26
C GLY A 15 31.34 7.28 -3.52
N GLN A 16 31.85 8.05 -4.49
CA GLN A 16 31.34 8.02 -5.85
C GLN A 16 31.47 6.59 -6.39
N SER A 17 30.37 6.02 -6.84
CA SER A 17 30.38 5.00 -7.88
C SER A 17 29.03 5.06 -8.58
N ALA A 18 29.02 5.67 -9.77
CA ALA A 18 27.90 5.63 -10.68
C ALA A 18 27.78 4.20 -11.23
N MET A 19 27.07 3.33 -10.51
CA MET A 19 26.48 2.16 -11.13
C MET A 19 25.28 2.64 -11.95
N ILE A 20 25.46 2.72 -13.26
CA ILE A 20 24.35 2.71 -14.21
C ILE A 20 23.52 1.48 -13.87
N ALA A 21 22.35 1.69 -13.26
CA ALA A 21 21.33 0.66 -13.19
C ALA A 21 20.86 0.41 -14.61
N ARG A 22 21.48 -0.57 -15.26
CA ARG A 22 21.03 -1.12 -16.53
C ARG A 22 19.67 -1.76 -16.25
N CYS A 23 18.61 -0.97 -16.43
CA CYS A 23 17.24 -1.43 -16.33
C CYS A 23 17.00 -2.30 -17.57
N GLU A 24 17.20 -3.61 -17.42
CA GLU A 24 16.75 -4.55 -18.43
C GLU A 24 15.22 -4.67 -18.30
N LEU A 25 14.53 -3.98 -19.20
CA LEU A 25 13.13 -4.23 -19.51
C LEU A 25 13.04 -5.65 -20.06
N LYS A 26 12.71 -6.62 -19.21
CA LYS A 26 12.13 -7.87 -19.68
C LYS A 26 10.66 -7.62 -19.93
N ASP A 27 10.32 -7.40 -21.20
CA ASP A 27 8.96 -7.60 -21.71
C ASP A 27 8.57 -9.07 -21.46
N SER A 28 8.08 -9.34 -20.26
CA SER A 28 7.30 -10.54 -20.01
C SER A 28 5.87 -10.18 -20.33
N ALA A 29 5.52 -10.36 -21.61
CA ALA A 29 4.17 -10.55 -22.07
C ALA A 29 3.53 -11.67 -21.22
N ALA A 30 2.83 -11.27 -20.17
CA ALA A 30 1.80 -12.08 -19.58
C ALA A 30 0.50 -11.51 -20.12
N GLU A 31 -0.14 -12.25 -21.00
CA GLU A 31 -1.50 -12.01 -21.46
C GLU A 31 -2.43 -12.20 -20.26
N ASP A 32 -2.54 -11.17 -19.43
CA ASP A 32 -3.56 -11.12 -18.40
C ASP A 32 -4.83 -10.61 -19.06
N HIS A 33 -5.64 -11.56 -19.56
CA HIS A 33 -7.03 -11.29 -19.91
C HIS A 33 -7.76 -10.85 -18.63
N CYS A 34 -7.66 -9.56 -18.30
CA CYS A 34 -8.57 -8.91 -17.37
C CYS A 34 -9.93 -8.81 -18.07
N ARG A 35 -10.70 -9.89 -18.01
CA ARG A 35 -12.16 -9.78 -18.18
C ARG A 35 -12.65 -8.88 -17.03
N PRO A 36 -13.42 -7.83 -17.30
CA PRO A 36 -14.07 -7.07 -16.23
C PRO A 36 -15.19 -7.95 -15.68
N SER A 37 -14.85 -8.81 -14.72
CA SER A 37 -15.83 -9.53 -13.93
C SER A 37 -16.60 -8.48 -13.14
N SER A 38 -17.81 -8.18 -13.60
CA SER A 38 -18.80 -7.37 -12.91
C SER A 38 -19.31 -8.10 -11.65
N ASP A 39 -18.40 -8.43 -10.74
CA ASP A 39 -18.72 -8.96 -9.44
C ASP A 39 -18.62 -7.80 -8.46
N ARG A 40 -19.77 -7.47 -7.85
CA ARG A 40 -20.00 -6.30 -6.99
C ARG A 40 -19.25 -6.34 -5.64
N ASN A 41 -18.12 -7.03 -5.58
CA ASN A 41 -17.15 -6.97 -4.50
C ASN A 41 -15.75 -6.72 -5.11
N SER A 42 -15.49 -5.47 -5.47
CA SER A 42 -14.41 -4.99 -6.35
C SER A 42 -12.97 -5.16 -5.83
N ASN A 43 -12.76 -5.92 -4.74
CA ASN A 43 -11.44 -6.13 -4.13
C ASN A 43 -10.82 -7.50 -4.40
N SER A 44 -11.54 -8.43 -5.03
CA SER A 44 -11.06 -9.80 -5.28
C SER A 44 -9.80 -9.85 -6.17
N GLY A 45 -9.61 -8.85 -7.04
CA GLY A 45 -8.44 -8.71 -7.92
C GLY A 45 -7.33 -7.79 -7.39
N LEU A 46 -7.47 -7.20 -6.20
CA LEU A 46 -6.48 -6.26 -5.70
C LEU A 46 -5.22 -6.97 -5.19
N LYS A 47 -4.07 -6.56 -5.74
CA LYS A 47 -2.74 -7.04 -5.35
C LYS A 47 -1.97 -5.94 -4.61
N ILE A 48 -0.90 -6.36 -3.93
CA ILE A 48 0.04 -5.42 -3.33
C ILE A 48 0.61 -4.53 -4.44
N GLY A 49 0.64 -3.22 -4.22
CA GLY A 49 1.05 -2.22 -5.19
C GLY A 49 -0.07 -1.68 -6.09
N SER A 50 -1.26 -2.30 -6.11
CA SER A 50 -2.40 -1.80 -6.87
C SER A 50 -2.77 -0.37 -6.45
N PRO A 51 -3.07 0.53 -7.41
CA PRO A 51 -3.58 1.85 -7.11
C PRO A 51 -5.04 1.75 -6.67
N VAL A 52 -5.38 2.49 -5.62
CA VAL A 52 -6.74 2.52 -5.05
C VAL A 52 -7.15 3.95 -4.74
N ILE A 53 -8.46 4.19 -4.79
CA ILE A 53 -9.06 5.47 -4.41
C ILE A 53 -10.06 5.24 -3.27
N VAL A 54 -9.97 6.08 -2.24
CA VAL A 54 -10.90 6.08 -1.12
C VAL A 54 -12.24 6.64 -1.58
N THR A 55 -13.31 5.87 -1.42
CA THR A 55 -14.67 6.25 -1.83
C THR A 55 -15.41 6.98 -0.71
N GLU A 56 -15.23 6.53 0.53
CA GLU A 56 -15.87 7.09 1.71
C GLU A 56 -14.85 7.18 2.86
N ALA A 57 -14.90 8.27 3.61
CA ALA A 57 -14.06 8.45 4.79
C ALA A 57 -14.53 7.52 5.94
N PRO A 58 -13.70 6.57 6.40
CA PRO A 58 -14.06 5.74 7.55
C PRO A 58 -14.23 6.60 8.81
N ARG A 59 -15.17 6.29 9.70
CA ARG A 59 -15.32 7.03 10.98
C ARG A 59 -14.13 6.87 11.92
N MET A 60 -13.57 5.65 11.96
CA MET A 60 -12.41 5.31 12.77
C MET A 60 -11.36 4.63 11.89
N ILE A 61 -10.09 4.91 12.15
CA ILE A 61 -8.98 4.38 11.38
C ILE A 61 -7.84 3.95 12.30
N LYS A 62 -7.13 2.88 11.94
CA LYS A 62 -5.93 2.44 12.65
C LYS A 62 -4.69 2.91 11.90
N THR A 63 -3.72 3.45 12.62
CA THR A 63 -2.42 3.82 12.04
C THR A 63 -1.52 2.58 11.98
N ALA A 64 -0.79 2.39 10.88
CA ALA A 64 0.18 1.31 10.73
C ALA A 64 1.54 1.62 11.38
N ALA A 65 1.53 2.21 12.58
CA ALA A 65 2.74 2.47 13.39
C ALA A 65 3.15 1.21 14.18
N SER A 66 4.33 1.23 14.81
CA SER A 66 4.83 0.11 15.64
C SER A 66 3.85 -0.30 16.75
N ILE A 67 3.06 0.66 17.25
CA ILE A 67 1.92 0.41 18.13
C ILE A 67 0.68 0.90 17.39
N PRO A 68 -0.18 -0.01 16.91
CA PRO A 68 -1.40 0.37 16.21
C PRO A 68 -2.39 1.04 17.16
N CYS A 69 -2.71 2.31 16.92
CA CYS A 69 -3.72 3.05 17.67
C CYS A 69 -4.96 3.27 16.80
N LEU A 70 -6.14 2.98 17.35
CA LEU A 70 -7.42 3.32 16.76
C LEU A 70 -7.73 4.80 17.05
N ARG A 71 -8.03 5.57 16.01
CA ARG A 71 -8.26 7.01 16.09
C ARG A 71 -9.50 7.40 15.28
N VAL A 72 -10.22 8.42 15.74
CA VAL A 72 -11.27 9.07 14.96
C VAL A 72 -10.66 9.72 13.72
N ASN A 73 -11.26 9.47 12.56
CA ASN A 73 -10.83 10.08 11.31
C ASN A 73 -11.24 11.57 11.29
N SER A 74 -10.44 12.41 11.95
CA SER A 74 -10.61 13.88 11.97
C SER A 74 -10.12 14.51 10.67
N GLY A 75 -10.58 14.00 9.52
CA GLY A 75 -10.16 14.46 8.19
C GLY A 75 -8.77 14.00 7.78
N LEU A 76 -8.25 12.92 8.36
CA LEU A 76 -6.99 12.30 7.96
C LEU A 76 -7.15 11.66 6.57
N VAL A 77 -8.19 10.84 6.44
CA VAL A 77 -8.52 10.17 5.19
C VAL A 77 -9.83 10.73 4.68
N LYS A 78 -9.79 11.26 3.46
CA LYS A 78 -10.92 11.90 2.79
C LYS A 78 -11.36 11.05 1.59
N PRO A 79 -12.65 11.13 1.21
CA PRO A 79 -13.08 10.59 -0.07
C PRO A 79 -12.31 11.29 -1.20
N GLY A 80 -11.88 10.52 -2.19
CA GLY A 80 -11.02 10.98 -3.28
C GLY A 80 -9.53 10.84 -3.02
N ASP A 81 -9.10 10.52 -1.80
CA ASP A 81 -7.68 10.26 -1.54
C ASP A 81 -7.22 9.03 -2.31
N VAL A 82 -6.11 9.19 -3.03
CA VAL A 82 -5.49 8.12 -3.81
C VAL A 82 -4.31 7.53 -3.04
N GLY A 83 -4.19 6.22 -3.07
CA GLY A 83 -3.11 5.50 -2.43
C GLY A 83 -2.72 4.21 -3.15
N ARG A 84 -1.84 3.46 -2.50
CA ARG A 84 -1.45 2.12 -2.95
C ARG A 84 -1.57 1.10 -1.84
N ILE A 85 -1.94 -0.12 -2.20
CA ILE A 85 -1.96 -1.26 -1.28
C ILE A 85 -0.53 -1.63 -0.88
N VAL A 86 -0.26 -1.67 0.43
CA VAL A 86 1.02 -2.08 1.02
C VAL A 86 0.99 -3.56 1.42
N SER A 87 -0.09 -3.99 2.08
CA SER A 87 -0.23 -5.37 2.54
C SER A 87 -1.69 -5.76 2.78
N ARG A 88 -1.97 -7.06 2.65
CA ARG A 88 -3.27 -7.65 2.99
C ARG A 88 -3.30 -8.05 4.46
N LYS A 89 -4.41 -7.74 5.13
CA LYS A 89 -4.72 -8.19 6.49
C LYS A 89 -5.94 -9.13 6.42
N PRO A 90 -6.11 -10.05 7.39
CA PRO A 90 -7.36 -10.78 7.54
C PRO A 90 -8.57 -9.84 7.71
N MET A 91 -9.77 -10.36 7.48
CA MET A 91 -11.06 -9.66 7.63
C MET A 91 -11.27 -8.46 6.68
N ASP A 92 -10.81 -8.60 5.42
CA ASP A 92 -10.91 -7.55 4.39
C ASP A 92 -10.35 -6.19 4.83
N VAL A 93 -9.35 -6.22 5.71
CA VAL A 93 -8.59 -5.03 6.11
C VAL A 93 -7.33 -4.96 5.28
N TRP A 94 -6.98 -3.76 4.82
CA TRP A 94 -5.86 -3.52 3.92
C TRP A 94 -5.00 -2.40 4.47
N ALA A 95 -3.68 -2.56 4.41
CA ALA A 95 -2.78 -1.46 4.68
C ALA A 95 -2.65 -0.63 3.40
N VAL A 96 -3.14 0.61 3.44
CA VAL A 96 -3.11 1.54 2.31
C VAL A 96 -2.15 2.67 2.65
N ARG A 97 -1.19 2.93 1.76
CA ARG A 97 -0.29 4.08 1.87
C ARG A 97 -0.88 5.25 1.10
N LEU A 98 -1.26 6.25 1.86
CA LEU A 98 -1.73 7.56 1.40
C LEU A 98 -0.58 8.58 1.54
N THR A 99 -0.76 9.77 0.98
CA THR A 99 0.20 10.88 1.10
C THR A 99 0.51 11.21 2.57
N ILE A 100 -0.51 11.14 3.43
CA ILE A 100 -0.38 11.47 4.86
C ILE A 100 0.26 10.35 5.69
N GLY A 101 0.31 9.11 5.19
CA GLY A 101 0.82 7.97 5.94
C GLY A 101 0.16 6.64 5.55
N THR A 102 0.47 5.60 6.32
CA THR A 102 -0.07 4.25 6.09
C THR A 102 -1.14 3.91 7.12
N TYR A 103 -2.30 3.51 6.64
CA TYR A 103 -3.48 3.25 7.46
C TYR A 103 -4.09 1.90 7.15
N LEU A 104 -4.76 1.30 8.13
CA LEU A 104 -5.57 0.11 7.93
C LEU A 104 -7.00 0.53 7.57
N ILE A 105 -7.41 0.22 6.35
CA ILE A 105 -8.71 0.58 5.78
C ILE A 105 -9.43 -0.72 5.39
N ASP A 106 -10.71 -0.81 5.70
CA ASP A 106 -11.59 -1.90 5.29
C ASP A 106 -11.89 -1.77 3.78
N GLY A 107 -11.95 -2.90 3.08
CA GLY A 107 -12.20 -2.98 1.66
C GLY A 107 -13.42 -2.22 1.16
N LYS A 108 -14.43 -1.99 2.01
CA LYS A 108 -15.63 -1.23 1.63
C LYS A 108 -15.40 0.27 1.41
N TYR A 109 -14.32 0.84 1.94
CA TYR A 109 -14.06 2.28 1.89
C TYR A 109 -13.16 2.71 0.71
N PHE A 110 -12.73 1.77 -0.12
CA PHE A 110 -11.92 2.08 -1.29
C PHE A 110 -12.28 1.17 -2.47
N LYS A 111 -11.87 1.58 -3.66
CA LYS A 111 -12.01 0.80 -4.89
C LYS A 111 -10.71 0.85 -5.70
N PRO A 112 -10.48 -0.11 -6.62
CA PRO A 112 -9.40 -0.02 -7.59
C PRO A 112 -9.49 1.31 -8.36
N LEU A 113 -8.33 1.95 -8.58
CA LEU A 113 -8.28 3.09 -9.48
C LEU A 113 -8.16 2.56 -10.91
N GLU A 114 -9.24 2.70 -11.69
CA GLU A 114 -9.23 2.47 -13.13
C GLU A 114 -8.70 3.75 -13.79
N LEU A 115 -7.58 3.62 -14.49
CA LEU A 115 -7.06 4.65 -15.38
C LEU A 115 -7.47 4.19 -16.78
N ASP A 116 -8.57 4.72 -17.30
CA ASP A 116 -8.84 4.64 -18.74
C ASP A 116 -7.74 5.45 -19.45
N GLU A 117 -7.02 4.80 -20.37
CA GLU A 117 -5.99 5.41 -21.23
C GLU A 117 -6.59 6.41 -22.25
#